data_AF-A0A239GZT8-F1
#
_entry.id   AF-A0A239GZT8-F1
#
_cell.length_a   1.000
_cell.length_b   1.000
_cell.length_c   1.000
_cell.angle_alpha   90.00
_cell.angle_beta   90.00
_cell.angle_gamma   90.00
#
_symmetry.space_group_name_H-M   'P 1'
#
loop_
_entity.id
_entity.type
_entity.pdbx_description
1 polymer ?
#
loop_
_entity_poly.entity_id
_entity_poly.type
_entity_poly.pdbx_seq_one_letter_code
_entity_poly.pdbx_strand_id
1 'polypeptide(L)' 'MSWLIVAGRTPKQAEQVPTWRTATVRGVTAFAEANAKVWAEIDTGSADPWTLGIMTASETWRKYRQE' A
#
# COMPACT_ATOMS: atom_id res chain seq x y z
N MET A 1 4.85 1.76 -1.06
CA MET A 1 3.88 2.80 -0.67
C MET A 1 3.42 2.62 0.76
N SER A 2 2.97 1.43 1.14
CA SER A 2 2.53 1.11 2.49
C SER A 2 3.50 1.56 3.58
N TRP A 3 4.81 1.36 3.40
CA TRP A 3 5.82 1.86 4.37
C TRP A 3 5.81 3.38 4.57
N LEU A 4 5.63 4.18 3.51
CA LEU A 4 5.54 5.65 3.64
C LEU A 4 4.24 6.07 4.33
N ILE A 5 3.17 5.32 4.14
CA ILE A 5 1.88 5.55 4.79
C ILE A 5 1.96 5.17 6.27
N VAL A 6 2.62 4.07 6.61
CA VAL A 6 2.98 3.73 8.00
C VAL A 6 3.83 4.84 8.64
N ALA A 7 4.74 5.45 7.88
CA ALA A 7 5.52 6.60 8.31
C ALA A 7 4.72 7.93 8.36
N GLY A 8 3.39 7.89 8.21
CA GLY A 8 2.49 9.04 8.39
C GLY A 8 2.19 9.84 7.12
N ARG A 9 2.62 9.40 5.93
CA ARG A 9 2.27 10.09 4.68
C ARG A 9 0.88 9.66 4.19
N THR A 10 0.19 10.57 3.51
CA THR A 10 -1.04 10.22 2.79
C THR A 10 -0.73 9.39 1.53
N PRO A 11 -1.69 8.62 0.99
CA PRO A 11 -1.51 7.91 -0.28
C PRO A 11 -1.02 8.83 -1.41
N LYS A 12 -1.63 10.01 -1.54
CA LYS A 12 -1.23 11.03 -2.51
C LYS A 12 0.23 11.49 -2.34
N GLN A 13 0.66 11.75 -1.10
CA GLN A 13 2.05 12.15 -0.82
C GLN A 13 3.04 11.02 -1.10
N ALA A 14 2.66 9.78 -0.78
CA ALA A 14 3.53 8.65 -0.98
C ALA A 14 3.74 8.37 -2.49
N GLU A 15 2.78 8.67 -3.38
CA GLU A 15 2.93 8.47 -4.83
C GLU A 15 3.84 9.51 -5.50
N GLN A 16 4.28 10.51 -4.74
CA GLN A 16 5.23 11.49 -5.26
C GLN A 16 6.65 10.92 -5.44
N VAL A 17 6.92 9.68 -5.02
CA VAL A 17 8.20 9.00 -5.28
C VAL A 17 8.42 8.83 -6.80
N PRO A 18 9.59 9.22 -7.35
CA PRO A 18 9.83 9.28 -8.79
C PRO A 18 9.49 8.00 -9.56
N THR A 19 9.78 6.82 -9.00
CA THR A 19 9.52 5.51 -9.64
C THR A 19 8.05 5.32 -10.05
N TRP A 20 7.09 5.90 -9.32
CA TRP A 20 5.67 5.77 -9.64
C TRP A 20 5.20 6.74 -10.72
N ARG A 21 5.92 7.84 -10.92
CA ARG A 21 5.57 8.84 -11.95
C ARG A 21 5.77 8.31 -13.37
N THR A 22 6.68 7.34 -13.53
CA THR A 22 6.98 6.70 -14.82
C THR A 22 6.19 5.41 -15.04
N ALA A 23 5.52 4.89 -14.00
CA ALA A 23 4.70 3.70 -14.10
C ALA A 23 3.32 4.03 -14.69
N THR A 24 2.72 3.09 -15.41
CA THR A 24 1.36 3.29 -15.94
C THR A 24 0.35 3.27 -14.80
N VAL A 25 -0.72 4.05 -14.93
CA VAL A 25 -1.82 4.09 -13.93
C VAL A 25 -2.35 2.68 -13.67
N ARG A 26 -2.58 1.89 -14.73
CA ARG A 26 -3.05 0.50 -14.64
C ARG A 26 -2.05 -0.40 -13.91
N GLY A 27 -0.75 -0.26 -14.16
CA GLY A 27 0.29 -1.05 -13.51
C GLY A 27 0.38 -0.77 -12.00
N VAL A 28 0.34 0.50 -11.61
CA VAL A 28 0.37 0.90 -10.19
C VAL A 28 -0.90 0.43 -9.46
N THR A 29 -2.06 0.53 -10.10
CA THR A 29 -3.32 0.06 -9.51
C THR A 29 -3.33 -1.46 -9.33
N ALA A 30 -2.87 -2.23 -10.33
CA ALA A 30 -2.75 -3.69 -10.22
C ALA A 30 -1.76 -4.10 -9.12
N PHE A 31 -0.64 -3.39 -9.00
CA PHE A 31 0.33 -3.63 -7.93
C PHE A 31 -0.24 -3.30 -6.54
N ALA A 32 -0.97 -2.20 -6.39
CA ALA A 32 -1.62 -1.84 -5.12
C ALA A 32 -2.64 -2.90 -4.69
N GLU A 33 -3.40 -3.46 -5.63
CA GLU A 33 -4.34 -4.55 -5.38
C GLU A 33 -3.62 -5.83 -4.95
N ALA A 34 -2.60 -6.27 -5.71
CA ALA A 34 -1.83 -7.47 -5.39
C ALA A 34 -1.13 -7.34 -4.03
N ASN A 35 -0.53 -6.19 -3.74
CA ASN A 35 0.15 -5.93 -2.48
C ASN A 35 -0.80 -6.01 -1.28
N ALA A 36 -2.02 -5.46 -1.38
CA ALA A 36 -3.00 -5.57 -0.30
C ALA A 36 -3.43 -7.02 -0.04
N LYS A 37 -3.64 -7.82 -1.11
CA LYS A 37 -3.98 -9.25 -0.98
C LYS A 37 -2.87 -10.05 -0.30
N VAL A 38 -1.62 -9.86 -0.72
CA VAL A 38 -0.46 -10.53 -0.11
C VAL A 38 -0.39 -10.23 1.39
N TRP A 39 -0.54 -8.97 1.80
CA TRP A 39 -0.51 -8.61 3.22
C TRP A 39 -1.71 -9.15 4.01
N ALA A 40 -2.87 -9.28 3.38
CA ALA A 40 -4.03 -9.94 4.00
C ALA A 40 -3.82 -11.45 4.19
N GLU A 41 -3.08 -12.11 3.29
CA GLU A 41 -2.74 -13.54 3.40
C GLU A 41 -1.65 -13.81 4.44
N ILE A 42 -0.74 -12.84 4.67
CA ILE A 42 0.33 -12.95 5.67
C ILE A 42 -0.20 -12.84 7.11
N ASP A 43 -1.43 -12.35 7.32
CA ASP A 43 -2.03 -12.27 8.66
C ASP A 43 -2.35 -13.66 9.23
N THR A 44 -1.44 -14.15 10.05
CA THR A 44 -1.59 -15.42 10.78
C THR A 44 -2.24 -15.24 12.16
N GLY A 45 -2.82 -14.06 12.46
CA GLY A 45 -3.48 -13.77 13.74
C GLY A 45 -2.52 -13.46 14.91
N SER A 46 -1.22 -13.39 14.65
CA SER A 46 -0.16 -13.07 15.62
C SER A 46 0.80 -11.98 15.11
N ALA A 47 0.35 -11.19 14.14
CA ALA A 47 1.15 -10.15 13.51
C ALA A 47 1.60 -9.08 14.53
N ASP A 48 2.88 -8.72 14.47
CA ASP A 48 3.41 -7.62 15.28
C ASP A 48 2.79 -6.25 14.87
N PRO A 49 2.88 -5.21 15.70
CA PRO A 49 2.29 -3.91 15.42
C PRO A 49 2.75 -3.25 14.12
N TRP A 50 4.00 -3.49 13.70
CA TRP A 50 4.50 -2.95 12.44
C TRP A 50 3.85 -3.66 11.25
N THR A 51 3.71 -4.98 11.31
CA THR A 51 3.01 -5.78 10.30
C THR A 51 1.55 -5.34 10.16
N LEU A 52 0.82 -5.16 11.26
CA LEU A 52 -0.55 -4.61 11.26
C LEU A 52 -0.63 -3.22 10.61
N GLY A 53 0.37 -2.38 10.86
CA GLY A 53 0.52 -1.08 10.23
C GLY A 53 0.67 -1.19 8.70
N ILE A 54 1.52 -2.10 8.23
CA ILE A 54 1.74 -2.32 6.80
C ILE A 54 0.48 -2.87 6.12
N MET A 55 -0.26 -3.77 6.76
CA MET A 55 -1.54 -4.28 6.25
C MET A 55 -2.55 -3.14 6.06
N THR A 56 -2.76 -2.35 7.12
CA THR A 56 -3.68 -1.20 7.10
C THR A 56 -3.29 -0.22 6.00
N ALA A 57 -1.99 0.13 5.93
CA ALA A 57 -1.47 1.04 4.93
C ALA A 57 -1.60 0.52 3.49
N SER A 58 -1.44 -0.80 3.29
CA SER A 58 -1.62 -1.44 1.99
C SER A 58 -3.07 -1.37 1.53
N GLU A 59 -4.02 -1.60 2.45
CA GLU A 59 -5.44 -1.47 2.17
C GLU A 59 -5.87 -0.02 1.92
N THR A 60 -5.34 0.94 2.70
CA THR A 60 -5.57 2.38 2.46
C THR A 60 -5.08 2.80 1.07
N TRP A 61 -3.90 2.34 0.65
CA TRP A 61 -3.39 2.66 -0.67
C TRP A 61 -4.21 2.01 -1.79
N ARG A 62 -4.64 0.75 -1.62
CA ARG A 62 -5.53 0.08 -2.57
C ARG A 62 -6.82 0.87 -2.78
N LYS A 63 -7.49 1.31 -1.70
CA LYS A 63 -8.71 2.12 -1.77
C LYS A 63 -8.50 3.43 -2.53
N TYR A 64 -7.44 4.17 -2.20
CA TYR A 64 -7.07 5.41 -2.90
C TYR A 64 -6.90 5.22 -4.42
N ARG A 65 -6.52 4.04 -4.89
CA ARG A 65 -6.29 3.73 -6.30
C ARG A 65 -7.50 3.18 -7.05
N GLN A 66 -8.57 2.92 -6.33
CA GLN A 66 -9.86 2.48 -6.87
C GLN A 66 -10.91 3.59 -6.89
N GLU A 67 -10.62 4.73 -6.26
CA GLU A 67 -11.34 6.01 -6.38
C GLU A 67 -10.97 6.74 -7.68
#